data_AF-A0A8T4UYR5-F1
#
_entry.id   AF-A0A8T4UYR5-F1
#
_cell.length_a   1.000
_cell.length_b   1.000
_cell.length_c   1.000
_cell.angle_alpha   90.00
_cell.angle_beta   90.00
_cell.angle_gamma   90.00
#
_symmetry.space_group_name_H-M   'P 1'
#
loop_
_entity.id
_entity.type
_entity.pdbx_description
1 polymer ?
#
loop_
_entity_poly.entity_id
_entity_poly.type
_entity_poly.pdbx_seq_one_letter_code
_entity_poly.pdbx_strand_id
1 'polypeptide(L)' 'MVKFPEANQRLYGNMFVCRKCKSKKRADPAKIRKGKVTCRNCSSKALRPVRKK' A
#
# COMPACT_ATOMS: atom_id res chain seq x y z
N MET A 1 -4.01 -5.69 -24.73
CA MET A 1 -3.01 -5.91 -23.65
C MET A 1 -3.52 -7.01 -22.74
N VAL A 2 -2.90 -8.19 -22.76
CA VAL A 2 -3.29 -9.32 -21.90
C VAL A 2 -2.99 -8.92 -20.44
N LYS A 3 -4.02 -8.88 -19.58
CA LYS A 3 -3.87 -8.54 -18.16
C LYS A 3 -3.39 -9.79 -17.41
N PHE A 4 -2.09 -9.89 -17.18
CA PHE A 4 -1.53 -11.00 -16.39
C PHE A 4 -1.89 -10.84 -14.90
N PRO A 5 -2.50 -11.86 -14.26
CA PRO A 5 -2.87 -11.81 -12.85
C PRO A 5 -1.64 -11.65 -11.93
N GLU A 6 -0.50 -12.20 -12.33
CA GLU A 6 0.78 -12.11 -11.61
C GLU A 6 1.33 -10.68 -11.55
N ALA A 7 1.20 -9.94 -12.65
CA ALA A 7 1.60 -8.53 -12.69
C ALA A 7 0.78 -7.68 -11.72
N ASN A 8 -0.53 -7.97 -11.60
CA ASN A 8 -1.40 -7.30 -10.62
C ASN A 8 -0.99 -7.57 -9.18
N GLN A 9 -0.56 -8.80 -8.88
CA GLN A 9 -0.12 -9.16 -7.54
C GLN A 9 1.20 -8.48 -7.16
N ARG A 10 2.14 -8.37 -8.11
CA ARG A 10 3.42 -7.65 -7.92
C ARG A 10 3.22 -6.14 -7.67
N LEU A 11 2.32 -5.52 -8.43
CA LEU A 11 2.08 -4.08 -8.44
C LEU A 11 1.15 -3.61 -7.31
N TYR A 12 0.11 -4.38 -7.00
CA TYR A 12 -0.97 -3.95 -6.10
C TYR A 12 -1.14 -4.81 -4.86
N GLY A 13 -0.57 -6.02 -4.83
CA GLY A 13 -0.65 -6.91 -3.68
C GLY A 13 -0.05 -6.28 -2.43
N ASN A 14 -0.89 -6.05 -1.42
CA ASN A 14 -0.51 -5.49 -0.11
C ASN A 14 0.27 -4.16 -0.20
N MET A 15 0.15 -3.43 -1.31
CA MET A 15 0.84 -2.16 -1.51
C MET A 15 -0.03 -1.00 -1.04
N PHE A 16 0.53 -0.17 -0.18
CA PHE A 16 -0.11 1.01 0.38
C PHE A 16 0.74 2.26 0.12
N VAL A 17 0.06 3.38 -0.08
CA VAL A 17 0.65 4.69 -0.29
C VAL A 17 0.34 5.57 0.92
N CYS A 18 1.34 6.25 1.44
CA CYS A 18 1.12 7.27 2.47
C CYS A 18 0.38 8.48 1.89
N ARG A 19 -0.61 9.02 2.61
CA ARG A 19 -1.32 10.25 2.18
C ARG A 19 -0.46 11.51 2.26
N LYS A 20 0.52 11.57 3.17
CA LYS A 20 1.39 12.75 3.36
C LYS A 20 2.56 12.76 2.38
N CYS A 21 3.46 11.79 2.49
CA CYS A 21 4.70 11.76 1.70
C CYS A 21 4.60 10.93 0.41
N LYS A 22 3.44 10.34 0.10
CA LYS A 22 3.21 9.50 -1.10
C LYS A 22 4.13 8.28 -1.24
N SER A 23 4.93 7.96 -0.21
CA SER A 23 5.79 6.78 -0.19
C SER A 23 4.95 5.49 -0.28
N LYS A 24 5.43 4.52 -1.07
CA LYS A 24 4.82 3.20 -1.17
C LYS A 24 5.44 2.26 -0.12
N LYS A 25 4.62 1.40 0.49
CA LYS A 25 5.06 0.37 1.44
C LYS A 25 4.20 -0.87 1.27
N ARG A 26 4.83 -2.04 1.31
CA ARG A 26 4.12 -3.31 1.46
C ARG A 26 3.86 -3.57 2.93
N ALA A 27 2.60 -3.80 3.29
CA ALA A 27 2.23 -4.12 4.67
C ALA A 27 0.94 -4.93 4.71
N ASP A 28 0.75 -5.62 5.82
CA ASP A 28 -0.45 -6.39 6.07
C ASP A 28 -1.68 -5.47 6.22
N PRO A 29 -2.76 -5.71 5.46
CA PRO A 29 -3.97 -4.89 5.51
C PRO A 29 -4.63 -4.87 6.89
N ALA A 30 -4.58 -5.96 7.66
CA ALA A 30 -5.16 -6.00 8.99
C ALA A 30 -4.38 -5.11 9.97
N LYS A 31 -3.04 -5.07 9.87
CA LYS A 31 -2.21 -4.15 10.68
C LYS A 31 -2.45 -2.68 10.32
N ILE A 32 -2.69 -2.36 9.04
CA ILE A 32 -3.03 -0.99 8.60
C ILE A 32 -4.41 -0.57 9.11
N ARG A 33 -5.42 -1.44 8.98
CA ARG A 33 -6.78 -1.17 9.52
C ARG A 33 -6.75 -0.95 11.03
N LYS A 34 -5.88 -1.67 11.75
CA LYS A 34 -5.65 -1.48 13.19
C LYS A 34 -4.75 -0.28 13.54
N GLY A 35 -4.27 0.49 12.56
CA GLY A 35 -3.40 1.66 12.78
C GLY A 35 -2.01 1.35 13.35
N LYS A 36 -1.58 0.08 13.28
CA LYS A 36 -0.29 -0.39 13.84
C LYS A 36 0.89 -0.20 12.90
N VAL A 37 0.65 0.19 11.65
CA VAL A 37 1.70 0.42 10.65
C VAL A 37 1.88 1.91 10.44
N THR A 38 3.10 2.38 10.66
CA THR A 38 3.52 3.75 10.34
C THR A 38 4.28 3.79 9.02
N CYS A 39 4.18 4.93 8.35
CA CYS A 39 5.05 5.28 7.23
C CYS A 39 6.51 5.40 7.74
N ARG A 40 7.48 4.86 7.00
CA ARG A 40 8.91 4.96 7.36
C ARG A 40 9.48 6.38 7.29
N ASN A 41 8.96 7.23 6.41
CA ASN A 41 9.53 8.57 6.18
C ASN A 41 8.90 9.66 7.04
N CYS A 42 7.59 9.60 7.29
CA CYS A 42 6.86 10.67 7.99
C CYS A 42 6.10 10.20 9.23
N SER A 43 6.30 8.94 9.64
CA SER A 43 5.66 8.30 10.81
C SER A 43 4.13 8.31 10.83
N SER A 44 3.48 8.80 9.78
CA SER A 44 2.03 8.90 9.72
C SER A 44 1.37 7.52 9.55
N LYS A 45 0.20 7.35 10.18
CA LYS A 45 -0.64 6.15 10.09
C LYS A 45 -1.65 6.21 8.93
N ALA A 46 -1.69 7.35 8.22
CA ALA A 46 -2.60 7.59 7.12
C ALA A 46 -2.09 6.93 5.81
N LEU A 47 -2.27 5.61 5.73
CA LEU A 47 -1.94 4.78 4.57
C LEU A 47 -3.21 4.45 3.77
N ARG A 48 -3.15 4.56 2.44
CA ARG A 48 -4.25 4.19 1.53
C ARG A 48 -3.83 3.02 0.63
N PRO A 49 -4.73 2.10 0.28
CA PRO A 49 -4.42 1.05 -0.69
C PRO A 49 -4.16 1.66 -2.07
N VAL A 50 -3.26 1.05 -2.84
CA VAL A 50 -3.05 1.43 -4.25
C VAL A 50 -4.24 0.93 -5.08
N ARG A 51 -4.90 1.85 -5.81
CA ARG A 51 -5.97 1.49 -6.74
C ARG A 51 -5.38 0.82 -7.98
N LYS A 52 -5.99 -0.29 -8.42
CA LYS A 52 -5.74 -0.89 -9.74
C LYS A 52 -6.21 0.10 -10.81
N LYS A 53 -5.46 0.23 -11.90
CA LYS A 53 -5.89 0.95 -13.11
C LYS A 53 -6.55 -0.03 -14.09
#